data_AF-A0A1L4D3S8-F1
#
_entry.id   AF-A0A1L4D3S8-F1
#
_cell.length_a   1.000
_cell.length_b   1.000
_cell.length_c   1.000
_cell.angle_alpha   90.00
_cell.angle_beta   90.00
_cell.angle_gamma   90.00
#
_symmetry.space_group_name_H-M   'P 1'
#
loop_
_entity.id
_entity.type
_entity.pdbx_description
1 polymer ?
#
loop_
_entity_poly.entity_id
_entity_poly.type
_entity_poly.pdbx_seq_one_letter_code
_entity_poly.pdbx_strand_id
1 'polypeptide(L)'
;MNLSIQKYLQSHIAKNFFECFEELELKMQNGNFTSWSFANKEGCLSSFWADECFLNKTALSDDSGYLLHPNFDLSSITKPLFLNLYFRILFKNEFVDIINTPINEYAVNKIINDSNDELIHFIMNNKVNYTLNSFLSHTSGVKRWSWMGKGFWSHLTTSHHKDPNILHHHVDLSNKNASEIIKRNLNLLSIKAFQEDMFDQTIYSDINYFILARIAESFYLNDKKWDGVINLLNEKLNTNFFYSGLSPEKNKMSVPYYPYISNYNDLNNNLETTKDNFYGFVHDTNANILSSLGSSKNIISGHAGFFGNVTDVMKAMPTLIQTQYEYLKLNKNYSNKRFIYGLDTPTTQESTAGLHDWDKYQMNVFGHLGYSGTSFWFLKDENDARGHFHILLTNRTSQRQKYGVEKCPRIYIYSDFNSKSTKFFQSIGDAVCEITKTEAFETISEYYGMSKKIWDQSVIRTPPNINDVRRFTGNKLWNI
;
A
#
# COMPACT_ATOMS: atom_id res chain seq x y z
N MET A 1 -12.91 -8.28 -25.12
CA MET A 1 -13.71 -9.16 -24.24
C MET A 1 -14.78 -9.88 -25.04
N ASN A 2 -15.05 -11.17 -24.77
CA ASN A 2 -16.05 -11.94 -25.51
C ASN A 2 -17.47 -11.55 -25.10
N LEU A 3 -18.36 -11.35 -26.09
CA LEU A 3 -19.77 -10.97 -25.87
C LEU A 3 -20.55 -11.97 -25.01
N SER A 4 -20.17 -13.25 -25.05
CA SER A 4 -20.78 -14.30 -24.25
C SER A 4 -20.46 -14.14 -22.76
N ILE A 5 -19.21 -13.78 -22.44
CA ILE A 5 -18.78 -13.52 -21.06
C ILE A 5 -19.52 -12.31 -20.50
N GLN A 6 -19.65 -11.26 -21.32
CA GLN A 6 -20.39 -10.04 -20.99
C GLN A 6 -21.84 -10.34 -20.59
N LYS A 7 -22.59 -11.01 -21.48
CA LYS A 7 -24.01 -11.31 -21.26
C LYS A 7 -24.25 -12.14 -20.00
N TYR A 8 -23.37 -13.12 -19.73
CA TYR A 8 -23.50 -13.99 -18.57
C TYR A 8 -23.26 -13.24 -17.27
N LEU A 9 -22.16 -12.48 -17.15
CA LEU A 9 -21.85 -11.77 -15.91
C LEU A 9 -22.84 -10.63 -15.63
N GLN A 10 -23.35 -9.95 -16.68
CA GLN A 10 -24.32 -8.86 -16.53
C GLN A 10 -25.61 -9.28 -15.82
N SER A 11 -26.02 -10.56 -15.86
CA SER A 11 -27.18 -11.05 -15.11
C SER A 11 -26.88 -11.35 -13.63
N HIS A 12 -25.63 -11.26 -13.21
CA HIS A 12 -25.16 -11.65 -11.88
C HIS A 12 -24.58 -10.49 -11.06
N ILE A 13 -24.12 -9.42 -11.72
CA ILE A 13 -23.48 -8.27 -11.07
C ILE A 13 -24.20 -6.96 -11.38
N ALA A 14 -24.11 -6.00 -10.46
CA ALA A 14 -24.72 -4.68 -10.63
C ALA A 14 -24.17 -3.93 -11.87
N LYS A 15 -24.99 -3.09 -12.50
CA LYS A 15 -24.64 -2.42 -13.76
C LYS A 15 -23.37 -1.57 -13.67
N ASN A 16 -23.23 -0.76 -12.63
CA ASN A 16 -22.04 0.04 -12.34
C ASN A 16 -20.79 -0.82 -12.17
N PHE A 17 -20.91 -1.96 -11.48
CA PHE A 17 -19.83 -2.94 -11.35
C PHE A 17 -19.46 -3.56 -12.70
N PHE A 18 -20.46 -3.89 -13.51
CA PHE A 18 -20.25 -4.45 -14.83
C PHE A 18 -19.47 -3.48 -15.73
N GLU A 19 -19.83 -2.21 -15.76
CA GLU A 19 -19.11 -1.19 -16.54
C GLU A 19 -17.63 -1.06 -16.10
N CYS A 20 -17.36 -1.08 -14.79
CA CYS A 20 -15.98 -1.15 -14.26
C CYS A 20 -15.25 -2.42 -14.69
N PHE A 21 -15.93 -3.56 -14.63
CA PHE A 21 -15.39 -4.85 -15.04
C PHE A 21 -14.95 -4.84 -16.51
N GLU A 22 -15.77 -4.33 -17.43
CA GLU A 22 -15.41 -4.29 -18.85
C GLU A 22 -14.16 -3.45 -19.11
N GLU A 23 -14.08 -2.27 -18.49
CA GLU A 23 -12.92 -1.39 -18.62
C GLU A 23 -11.67 -2.05 -18.03
N LEU A 24 -11.76 -2.63 -16.83
CA LEU A 24 -10.61 -3.27 -16.18
C LEU A 24 -10.09 -4.48 -16.96
N GLU A 25 -10.98 -5.32 -17.49
CA GLU A 25 -10.58 -6.46 -18.34
C GLU A 25 -10.00 -5.99 -19.68
N LEU A 26 -10.52 -4.92 -20.28
CA LEU A 26 -9.92 -4.31 -21.46
C LEU A 26 -8.49 -3.80 -21.18
N LYS A 27 -8.28 -3.13 -20.04
CA LYS A 27 -6.94 -2.64 -19.64
C LYS A 27 -6.00 -3.78 -19.27
N MET A 28 -6.51 -4.86 -18.69
CA MET A 28 -5.76 -6.09 -18.46
C MET A 28 -5.30 -6.72 -19.78
N GLN A 29 -6.18 -6.82 -20.78
CA GLN A 29 -5.85 -7.32 -22.12
C GLN A 29 -4.76 -6.48 -22.81
N ASN A 30 -4.75 -5.17 -22.55
CA ASN A 30 -3.69 -4.27 -23.03
C ASN A 30 -2.36 -4.39 -22.25
N GLY A 31 -2.34 -5.18 -21.17
CA GLY A 31 -1.16 -5.44 -20.36
C GLY A 31 -0.88 -4.38 -19.28
N ASN A 32 -1.89 -3.61 -18.86
CA ASN A 32 -1.70 -2.56 -17.85
C ASN A 32 -1.46 -3.12 -16.43
N PHE A 33 -2.09 -4.24 -16.14
CA PHE A 33 -1.99 -5.00 -14.91
C PHE A 33 -2.49 -6.42 -15.21
N THR A 34 -2.25 -7.37 -14.32
CA THR A 34 -2.71 -8.75 -14.51
C THR A 34 -3.81 -9.14 -13.54
N SER A 35 -3.92 -8.46 -12.42
CA SER A 35 -4.95 -8.68 -11.42
C SER A 35 -5.50 -7.36 -10.92
N TRP A 36 -6.78 -7.37 -10.55
CA TRP A 36 -7.45 -6.21 -10.01
C TRP A 36 -8.54 -6.63 -9.01
N SER A 37 -8.92 -5.70 -8.15
CA SER A 37 -10.09 -5.79 -7.29
C SER A 37 -10.68 -4.41 -7.11
N PHE A 38 -12.00 -4.28 -7.06
CA PHE A 38 -12.63 -3.03 -6.71
C PHE A 38 -13.85 -3.26 -5.83
N ALA A 39 -14.23 -2.23 -5.07
CA ALA A 39 -15.37 -2.28 -4.17
C ALA A 39 -15.99 -0.90 -3.98
N ASN A 40 -17.26 -0.90 -3.59
CA ASN A 40 -17.96 0.23 -2.99
C ASN A 40 -18.78 -0.28 -1.79
N LYS A 41 -19.80 0.46 -1.35
CA LYS A 41 -20.67 0.04 -0.24
C LYS A 41 -21.64 -1.12 -0.55
N GLU A 42 -21.80 -1.49 -1.81
CA GLU A 42 -22.76 -2.49 -2.29
C GLU A 42 -22.13 -3.88 -2.44
N GLY A 43 -20.86 -3.94 -2.83
CA GLY A 43 -20.15 -5.19 -3.04
C GLY A 43 -18.68 -5.01 -3.40
N CYS A 44 -18.03 -6.12 -3.73
CA CYS A 44 -16.69 -6.15 -4.29
C CYS A 44 -16.56 -7.18 -5.40
N LEU A 45 -15.66 -6.91 -6.34
CA LEU A 45 -15.34 -7.80 -7.46
C LEU A 45 -13.82 -7.88 -7.61
N SER A 46 -13.31 -9.10 -7.74
CA SER A 46 -11.89 -9.36 -8.02
C SER A 46 -11.74 -10.17 -9.29
N SER A 47 -10.63 -9.96 -9.98
CA SER A 47 -10.19 -10.84 -11.06
C SER A 47 -8.68 -11.00 -11.09
N PHE A 48 -8.24 -12.25 -11.21
CA PHE A 48 -6.83 -12.65 -11.22
C PHE A 48 -6.68 -13.95 -12.03
N TRP A 49 -5.48 -14.21 -12.53
CA TRP A 49 -5.19 -15.51 -13.14
C TRP A 49 -4.96 -16.56 -12.04
N ALA A 50 -5.42 -17.79 -12.26
CA ALA A 50 -5.34 -18.86 -11.25
C ALA A 50 -3.91 -19.14 -10.74
N ASP A 51 -2.89 -18.77 -11.50
CA ASP A 51 -1.48 -18.93 -11.17
C ASP A 51 -0.81 -17.73 -10.46
N GLU A 52 -1.56 -16.67 -10.16
CA GLU A 52 -1.06 -15.41 -9.59
C GLU A 52 -1.20 -15.25 -8.10
N CYS A 53 -2.01 -16.08 -7.46
CA CYS A 53 -2.25 -15.97 -6.04
C CYS A 53 -2.75 -17.32 -5.55
N PHE A 54 -2.22 -17.77 -4.43
CA PHE A 54 -2.82 -18.86 -3.69
C PHE A 54 -3.81 -18.27 -2.68
N LEU A 55 -5.08 -18.68 -2.71
CA LEU A 55 -6.03 -18.25 -1.70
C LEU A 55 -5.74 -19.00 -0.39
N ASN A 56 -5.92 -18.34 0.75
CA ASN A 56 -5.64 -18.92 2.04
C ASN A 56 -6.58 -20.13 2.31
N LYS A 57 -6.04 -21.35 2.45
CA LYS A 57 -6.84 -22.56 2.71
C LYS A 57 -7.67 -22.50 3.98
N THR A 58 -7.24 -21.74 5.00
CA THR A 58 -8.06 -21.59 6.22
C THR A 58 -9.37 -20.85 5.95
N ALA A 59 -9.48 -20.15 4.82
CA ALA A 59 -10.72 -19.53 4.35
C ALA A 59 -11.74 -20.55 3.80
N LEU A 60 -11.36 -21.80 3.55
CA LEU A 60 -12.30 -22.84 3.10
C LEU A 60 -13.31 -23.19 4.19
N SER A 61 -12.86 -23.25 5.44
CA SER A 61 -13.68 -23.56 6.62
C SER A 61 -14.38 -22.36 7.24
N ASP A 62 -14.02 -21.14 6.83
CA ASP A 62 -14.66 -19.93 7.32
C ASP A 62 -15.86 -19.56 6.43
N ASP A 63 -17.06 -19.66 7.00
CA ASP A 63 -18.32 -19.27 6.36
C ASP A 63 -18.43 -17.74 6.17
N SER A 64 -17.50 -16.96 6.75
CA SER A 64 -17.54 -15.50 6.62
C SER A 64 -17.35 -15.01 5.19
N GLY A 65 -16.87 -15.83 4.24
CA GLY A 65 -16.81 -15.51 2.80
C GLY A 65 -15.81 -14.40 2.39
N TYR A 66 -15.39 -13.56 3.33
CA TYR A 66 -14.61 -12.34 3.12
C TYR A 66 -13.10 -12.57 2.89
N LEU A 67 -12.59 -13.77 3.22
CA LEU A 67 -11.19 -14.15 3.05
C LEU A 67 -10.86 -14.69 1.64
N LEU A 68 -11.80 -14.58 0.70
CA LEU A 68 -11.72 -15.26 -0.60
C LEU A 68 -11.14 -14.38 -1.71
N HIS A 69 -11.02 -13.07 -1.48
CA HIS A 69 -10.37 -12.16 -2.44
C HIS A 69 -8.84 -12.18 -2.30
N PRO A 70 -8.09 -12.02 -3.41
CA PRO A 70 -6.63 -12.01 -3.37
C PRO A 70 -6.10 -10.80 -2.60
N ASN A 71 -5.01 -11.01 -1.86
CA ASN A 71 -4.28 -9.92 -1.20
C ASN A 71 -3.44 -9.16 -2.24
N PHE A 72 -3.37 -7.84 -2.14
CA PHE A 72 -2.53 -6.98 -2.97
C PHE A 72 -1.48 -6.27 -2.14
N ASP A 73 -0.32 -6.01 -2.73
CA ASP A 73 0.56 -4.93 -2.27
C ASP A 73 -0.20 -3.60 -2.40
N LEU A 74 -0.48 -3.01 -1.25
CA LEU A 74 -1.23 -1.75 -1.17
C LEU A 74 -0.39 -0.56 -1.65
N SER A 75 0.92 -0.72 -1.87
CA SER A 75 1.80 0.38 -2.29
C SER A 75 1.60 1.60 -1.37
N SER A 76 1.48 2.81 -1.91
CA SER A 76 1.40 4.02 -1.09
C SER A 76 0.09 4.20 -0.33
N ILE A 77 -0.99 3.44 -0.60
CA ILE A 77 -2.16 3.46 0.28
C ILE A 77 -1.87 2.77 1.64
N THR A 78 -0.69 2.13 1.79
CA THR A 78 -0.11 1.78 3.09
C THR A 78 -0.09 2.97 4.06
N LYS A 79 0.22 4.17 3.56
CA LYS A 79 0.34 5.39 4.36
C LYS A 79 -0.90 5.64 5.25
N PRO A 80 -2.11 5.80 4.68
CA PRO A 80 -3.33 5.94 5.46
C PRO A 80 -3.77 4.65 6.18
N LEU A 81 -3.53 3.47 5.59
CA LEU A 81 -4.06 2.21 6.13
C LEU A 81 -3.20 1.57 7.22
N PHE A 82 -1.96 2.03 7.40
CA PHE A 82 -1.04 1.49 8.40
C PHE A 82 -0.72 2.51 9.48
N LEU A 83 0.28 3.38 9.27
CA LEU A 83 0.75 4.30 10.32
C LEU A 83 -0.29 5.35 10.70
N ASN A 84 -1.03 5.88 9.73
CA ASN A 84 -2.08 6.85 10.01
C ASN A 84 -3.20 6.21 10.85
N LEU A 85 -3.77 5.09 10.40
CA LEU A 85 -4.78 4.34 11.18
C LEU A 85 -4.27 3.93 12.56
N TYR A 86 -3.00 3.53 12.67
CA TYR A 86 -2.39 3.21 13.96
C TYR A 86 -2.42 4.43 14.90
N PHE A 87 -2.00 5.61 14.45
CA PHE A 87 -2.06 6.82 15.27
C PHE A 87 -3.49 7.23 15.60
N ARG A 88 -4.44 7.07 14.68
CA ARG A 88 -5.88 7.33 14.95
C ARG A 88 -6.42 6.42 16.05
N ILE A 89 -6.09 5.13 15.99
CA ILE A 89 -6.50 4.14 17.01
C ILE A 89 -5.79 4.39 18.35
N LEU A 90 -4.52 4.79 18.31
CA LEU A 90 -3.71 5.06 19.48
C LEU A 90 -4.20 6.29 20.25
N PHE A 91 -4.44 7.40 19.55
CA PHE A 91 -4.75 8.69 20.15
C PHE A 91 -6.25 8.99 20.23
N LYS A 92 -7.09 8.29 19.46
CA LYS A 92 -8.56 8.42 19.47
C LYS A 92 -9.00 9.89 19.36
N ASN A 93 -9.61 10.43 20.42
CA ASN A 93 -10.14 11.79 20.46
C ASN A 93 -9.04 12.85 20.58
N GLU A 94 -7.87 12.49 21.11
CA GLU A 94 -6.72 13.38 21.28
C GLU A 94 -5.85 13.43 20.01
N PHE A 95 -6.23 12.70 18.95
CA PHE A 95 -5.43 12.60 17.73
C PHE A 95 -5.08 13.96 17.16
N VAL A 96 -6.07 14.86 16.96
CA VAL A 96 -5.83 16.18 16.37
C VAL A 96 -4.88 17.02 17.21
N ASP A 97 -5.05 16.99 18.53
CA ASP A 97 -4.21 17.77 19.44
C ASP A 97 -2.78 17.23 19.37
N ILE A 98 -2.60 15.93 19.59
CA ILE A 98 -1.28 15.28 19.63
C ILE A 98 -0.53 15.42 18.30
N ILE A 99 -1.19 15.20 17.15
CA ILE A 99 -0.46 15.25 15.87
C ILE A 99 -0.03 16.66 15.49
N ASN A 100 -0.67 17.70 16.04
CA ASN A 100 -0.32 19.09 15.79
C ASN A 100 0.58 19.69 16.90
N THR A 101 0.73 19.03 18.04
CA THR A 101 1.72 19.40 19.06
C THR A 101 3.14 19.15 18.54
N PRO A 102 4.08 20.11 18.71
CA PRO A 102 5.49 19.87 18.46
C PRO A 102 6.02 18.64 19.21
N ILE A 103 6.78 17.80 18.51
CA ILE A 103 7.27 16.53 19.06
C ILE A 103 8.12 16.74 20.32
N ASN A 104 8.91 17.82 20.35
CA ASN A 104 9.74 18.18 21.49
C ASN A 104 8.94 18.51 22.76
N GLU A 105 7.68 18.94 22.67
CA GLU A 105 6.87 19.30 23.83
C GLU A 105 6.40 18.07 24.63
N TYR A 106 6.08 16.96 23.95
CA TYR A 106 5.59 15.75 24.63
C TYR A 106 6.62 14.62 24.75
N ALA A 107 7.79 14.77 24.11
CA ALA A 107 8.85 13.76 24.13
C ALA A 107 9.93 13.98 25.22
N VAL A 108 9.89 15.09 25.98
CA VAL A 108 10.96 15.54 26.91
C VAL A 108 11.43 14.45 27.89
N ASN A 109 10.56 13.53 28.31
CA ASN A 109 10.87 12.51 29.31
C ASN A 109 10.82 11.07 28.79
N LYS A 110 10.81 10.87 27.46
CA LYS A 110 10.74 9.53 26.88
C LYS A 110 12.13 8.95 26.68
N ILE A 111 12.31 7.68 27.07
CA ILE A 111 13.52 6.91 26.75
C ILE A 111 13.51 6.66 25.25
N ILE A 112 14.52 7.20 24.56
CA ILE A 112 14.68 7.01 23.11
C ILE A 112 15.36 5.67 22.87
N ASN A 113 14.91 4.93 21.86
CA ASN A 113 15.59 3.72 21.42
C ASN A 113 16.96 4.07 20.81
N ASP A 114 18.03 3.44 21.31
CA ASP A 114 19.43 3.73 20.95
C ASP A 114 19.70 3.84 19.44
N SER A 115 19.06 3.03 18.57
CA SER A 115 19.32 3.14 17.11
C SER A 115 18.63 4.32 16.42
N ASN A 116 17.63 4.92 17.06
CA ASN A 116 16.89 6.07 16.55
C ASN A 116 17.33 7.39 17.18
N ASP A 117 18.22 7.34 18.18
CA ASP A 117 18.64 8.47 19.00
C ASP A 117 19.00 9.72 18.19
N GLU A 118 19.92 9.57 17.23
CA GLU A 118 20.41 10.69 16.41
C GLU A 118 19.29 11.37 15.59
N LEU A 119 18.39 10.59 15.00
CA LEU A 119 17.25 11.13 14.24
C LEU A 119 16.25 11.82 15.15
N ILE A 120 15.95 11.22 16.31
CA ILE A 120 14.98 11.78 17.24
C ILE A 120 15.52 13.06 17.89
N HIS A 121 16.79 13.09 18.28
CA HIS A 121 17.45 14.30 18.77
C HIS A 121 17.52 15.39 17.70
N PHE A 122 17.80 15.04 16.44
CA PHE A 122 17.71 16.01 15.35
C PHE A 122 16.30 16.62 15.29
N ILE A 123 15.25 15.81 15.30
CA ILE A 123 13.86 16.28 15.22
C ILE A 123 13.48 17.14 16.44
N MET A 124 13.86 16.74 17.65
CA MET A 124 13.49 17.44 18.89
C MET A 124 14.24 18.76 19.10
N ASN A 125 15.49 18.84 18.63
CA ASN A 125 16.36 20.00 18.81
C ASN A 125 16.42 20.92 17.57
N ASN A 126 15.71 20.58 16.49
CA ASN A 126 15.65 21.44 15.32
C ASN A 126 14.91 22.74 15.66
N LYS A 127 15.30 23.84 15.00
CA LYS A 127 14.61 25.14 15.12
C LYS A 127 13.19 25.08 14.58
N VAL A 128 12.95 24.18 13.64
CA VAL A 128 11.65 23.83 13.11
C VAL A 128 10.95 22.91 14.10
N ASN A 129 9.81 23.36 14.63
CA ASN A 129 8.98 22.60 15.54
C ASN A 129 8.18 21.52 14.80
N TYR A 130 8.85 20.42 14.44
CA TYR A 130 8.21 19.32 13.73
C TYR A 130 7.07 18.70 14.55
N THR A 131 5.97 18.38 13.87
CA THR A 131 4.79 17.72 14.42
C THR A 131 4.57 16.39 13.69
N LEU A 132 3.82 15.43 14.26
CA LEU A 132 3.45 14.22 13.51
C LEU A 132 2.69 14.56 12.23
N ASN A 133 1.85 15.60 12.28
CA ASN A 133 1.09 16.06 11.12
C ASN A 133 1.99 16.61 10.02
N SER A 134 3.12 17.24 10.35
CA SER A 134 4.08 17.71 9.33
C SER A 134 4.61 16.55 8.47
N PHE A 135 4.79 15.37 9.06
CA PHE A 135 5.19 14.18 8.31
C PHE A 135 4.00 13.52 7.61
N LEU A 136 2.86 13.36 8.30
CA LEU A 136 1.64 12.76 7.72
C LEU A 136 1.17 13.55 6.49
N SER A 137 1.24 14.88 6.54
CA SER A 137 0.76 15.79 5.49
C SER A 137 1.86 16.24 4.53
N HIS A 138 3.05 15.63 4.60
CA HIS A 138 4.15 15.90 3.69
C HIS A 138 4.63 17.37 3.68
N THR A 139 4.59 18.05 4.84
CA THR A 139 5.02 19.45 5.02
C THR A 139 6.26 19.62 5.89
N SER A 140 6.97 18.53 6.20
CA SER A 140 8.20 18.53 7.01
C SER A 140 9.43 19.13 6.32
N GLY A 141 9.36 19.51 5.05
CA GLY A 141 10.54 19.94 4.27
C GLY A 141 11.47 18.80 3.84
N VAL A 142 11.07 17.53 4.02
CA VAL A 142 11.86 16.39 3.53
C VAL A 142 11.70 16.22 2.01
N LYS A 143 12.82 16.08 1.28
CA LYS A 143 12.83 15.96 -0.19
C LYS A 143 12.03 14.75 -0.72
N ARG A 144 11.53 14.85 -1.96
CA ARG A 144 10.55 13.92 -2.58
C ARG A 144 10.90 12.43 -2.55
N TRP A 145 12.16 12.09 -2.83
CA TRP A 145 12.56 10.69 -2.87
C TRP A 145 14.07 10.58 -2.65
N SER A 146 14.48 9.53 -1.94
CA SER A 146 15.88 9.15 -1.81
C SER A 146 15.96 7.64 -1.90
N TRP A 147 16.94 7.14 -2.63
CA TRP A 147 17.26 5.72 -2.64
C TRP A 147 17.75 5.31 -1.25
N MET A 148 16.91 4.57 -0.52
CA MET A 148 17.24 4.06 0.81
C MET A 148 18.15 2.84 0.75
N GLY A 149 18.26 2.20 -0.43
CA GLY A 149 19.26 1.18 -0.69
C GLY A 149 20.71 1.66 -0.49
N LYS A 150 20.98 2.98 -0.51
CA LYS A 150 22.29 3.51 -0.10
C LYS A 150 22.64 3.21 1.35
N GLY A 151 21.65 3.04 2.23
CA GLY A 151 21.86 2.61 3.61
C GLY A 151 22.36 1.17 3.71
N PHE A 152 22.26 0.41 2.61
CA PHE A 152 22.73 -0.97 2.46
C PHE A 152 24.04 -1.07 1.65
N TRP A 153 24.25 -0.21 0.62
CA TRP A 153 25.17 -0.52 -0.49
C TRP A 153 26.11 0.59 -1.02
N SER A 154 26.54 1.66 -0.32
CA SER A 154 27.65 2.52 -0.87
C SER A 154 28.62 3.09 0.17
N HIS A 155 29.95 2.84 0.17
CA HIS A 155 31.10 3.14 -0.76
C HIS A 155 31.56 4.63 -0.70
N LEU A 156 32.81 5.09 -0.48
CA LEU A 156 34.19 4.59 -0.25
C LEU A 156 34.75 5.31 1.01
N THR A 157 35.55 4.64 1.83
CA THR A 157 36.66 5.33 2.53
C THR A 157 37.93 4.54 2.28
N THR A 158 38.92 5.22 1.70
CA THR A 158 40.32 4.82 1.84
C THR A 158 40.61 4.69 3.33
N SER A 159 41.43 3.71 3.69
CA SER A 159 41.73 3.14 5.01
C SER A 159 42.16 4.09 6.16
N HIS A 160 41.90 5.40 6.09
CA HIS A 160 42.56 6.42 6.91
C HIS A 160 41.65 7.46 7.60
N HIS A 161 40.32 7.34 7.60
CA HIS A 161 39.45 8.36 8.26
C HIS A 161 38.68 7.83 9.48
N LYS A 162 38.81 8.54 10.62
CA LYS A 162 38.13 8.31 11.92
C LYS A 162 36.85 9.17 12.09
N ASP A 163 36.25 9.65 11.01
CA ASP A 163 35.11 10.58 11.06
C ASP A 163 33.78 9.85 11.33
N PRO A 164 33.04 10.18 12.40
CA PRO A 164 31.73 9.58 12.72
C PRO A 164 30.62 9.88 11.70
N ASN A 165 30.85 10.78 10.74
CA ASN A 165 29.93 11.04 9.62
C ASN A 165 30.06 10.04 8.44
N ILE A 166 30.97 9.07 8.55
CA ILE A 166 31.21 8.03 7.54
C ILE A 166 30.25 6.85 7.77
N LEU A 167 29.43 6.54 6.75
CA LEU A 167 28.52 5.40 6.73
C LEU A 167 29.29 4.06 6.76
N HIS A 168 28.84 3.09 7.56
CA HIS A 168 29.46 1.77 7.66
C HIS A 168 29.25 0.93 6.39
N HIS A 169 30.34 0.26 5.95
CA HIS A 169 30.43 -0.62 4.76
C HIS A 169 29.50 -1.84 4.86
N HIS A 170 29.08 -2.36 3.69
CA HIS A 170 28.45 -3.67 3.45
C HIS A 170 27.98 -4.39 4.71
N VAL A 171 26.72 -4.17 5.10
CA VAL A 171 26.18 -4.76 6.33
C VAL A 171 26.10 -6.27 6.15
N ASP A 172 27.00 -7.01 6.81
CA ASP A 172 26.90 -8.45 6.93
C ASP A 172 25.59 -8.79 7.64
N LEU A 173 24.62 -9.33 6.90
CA LEU A 173 23.30 -9.66 7.44
C LEU A 173 23.35 -10.75 8.52
N SER A 174 24.45 -11.52 8.57
CA SER A 174 24.73 -12.50 9.63
C SER A 174 25.20 -11.85 10.93
N ASN A 175 25.64 -10.59 10.89
CA ASN A 175 25.98 -9.82 12.08
C ASN A 175 24.72 -9.64 12.96
N LYS A 176 24.84 -9.97 14.25
CA LYS A 176 23.77 -9.80 15.25
C LYS A 176 23.27 -8.36 15.35
N ASN A 177 24.14 -7.38 15.07
CA ASN A 177 23.84 -5.95 15.12
C ASN A 177 23.44 -5.37 13.74
N ALA A 178 23.30 -6.20 12.71
CA ALA A 178 22.99 -5.73 11.35
C ALA A 178 21.74 -4.83 11.30
N SER A 179 20.68 -5.19 12.05
CA SER A 179 19.44 -4.40 12.09
C SER A 179 19.69 -2.98 12.58
N GLU A 180 20.44 -2.84 13.67
CA GLU A 180 20.72 -1.55 14.30
C GLU A 180 21.65 -0.69 13.41
N ILE A 181 22.63 -1.31 12.75
CA ILE A 181 23.50 -0.62 11.78
C ILE A 181 22.68 -0.11 10.58
N ILE A 182 21.80 -0.94 10.03
CA ILE A 182 20.92 -0.55 8.91
C ILE A 182 20.02 0.60 9.34
N LYS A 183 19.35 0.50 10.49
CA LYS A 183 18.50 1.59 11.01
C LYS A 183 19.29 2.89 11.15
N ARG A 184 20.47 2.85 11.77
CA ARG A 184 21.33 4.03 11.93
C ARG A 184 21.69 4.66 10.58
N ASN A 185 22.10 3.86 9.60
CA ASN A 185 22.40 4.36 8.25
C ASN A 185 21.17 5.03 7.59
N LEU A 186 20.00 4.42 7.71
CA LEU A 186 18.76 4.97 7.15
C LEU A 186 18.31 6.25 7.88
N ASN A 187 18.54 6.33 9.19
CA ASN A 187 18.27 7.50 10.02
C ASN A 187 19.17 8.67 9.58
N LEU A 188 20.47 8.44 9.40
CA LEU A 188 21.42 9.43 8.87
C LEU A 188 21.03 9.93 7.46
N LEU A 189 20.59 9.02 6.59
CA LEU A 189 20.10 9.40 5.26
C LEU A 189 18.83 10.26 5.33
N SER A 190 17.96 10.00 6.32
CA SER A 190 16.74 10.77 6.55
C SER A 190 17.06 12.18 7.05
N ILE A 191 18.02 12.32 7.98
CA ILE A 191 18.52 13.63 8.45
C ILE A 191 19.04 14.46 7.26
N LYS A 192 19.87 13.86 6.40
CA LYS A 192 20.41 14.50 5.19
C LYS A 192 19.34 14.85 4.13
N ALA A 193 18.09 14.43 4.31
CA ALA A 193 17.00 14.66 3.38
C ALA A 193 16.13 15.88 3.74
N PHE A 194 16.28 16.45 4.95
CA PHE A 194 15.58 17.66 5.36
C PHE A 194 16.11 18.90 4.63
N GLN A 195 15.18 19.76 4.23
CA GLN A 195 15.42 21.07 3.63
C GLN A 195 14.55 22.07 4.39
N GLU A 196 15.14 22.77 5.37
CA GLU A 196 14.39 23.64 6.30
C GLU A 196 13.64 24.77 5.59
N ASP A 197 14.17 25.26 4.47
CA ASP A 197 13.54 26.25 3.59
C ASP A 197 12.25 25.75 2.90
N MET A 198 12.05 24.44 2.92
CA MET A 198 10.87 23.78 2.36
C MET A 198 9.86 23.35 3.43
N PHE A 199 10.07 23.68 4.70
CA PHE A 199 9.08 23.43 5.76
C PHE A 199 7.76 24.16 5.45
N ASP A 200 6.63 23.56 5.87
CA ASP A 200 5.26 23.96 5.55
C ASP A 200 4.86 23.86 4.06
N GLN A 201 5.80 23.59 3.15
CA GLN A 201 5.49 23.31 1.75
C GLN A 201 5.12 21.83 1.56
N THR A 202 4.05 21.56 0.80
CA THR A 202 3.65 20.18 0.50
C THR A 202 4.60 19.53 -0.51
N ILE A 203 5.49 18.67 -0.03
CA ILE A 203 6.41 17.85 -0.83
C ILE A 203 6.13 16.37 -0.56
N TYR A 204 5.44 15.72 -1.49
CA TYR A 204 5.22 14.28 -1.40
C TYR A 204 6.54 13.52 -1.27
N SER A 205 6.75 12.86 -0.13
CA SER A 205 7.98 12.13 0.15
C SER A 205 7.74 10.89 1.00
N ASP A 206 8.25 9.75 0.53
CA ASP A 206 8.20 8.47 1.23
C ASP A 206 9.00 8.48 2.54
N ILE A 207 10.03 9.32 2.62
CA ILE A 207 10.91 9.44 3.79
C ILE A 207 10.13 9.94 5.01
N ASN A 208 9.08 10.74 4.81
CA ASN A 208 8.19 11.16 5.91
C ASN A 208 7.63 9.98 6.70
N TYR A 209 7.18 8.96 5.97
CA TYR A 209 6.55 7.79 6.59
C TYR A 209 7.58 6.80 7.16
N PHE A 210 8.81 6.81 6.63
CA PHE A 210 9.93 6.16 7.28
C PHE A 210 10.25 6.83 8.62
N ILE A 211 10.34 8.16 8.66
CA ILE A 211 10.57 8.92 9.89
C ILE A 211 9.43 8.68 10.90
N LEU A 212 8.16 8.69 10.46
CA LEU A 212 7.03 8.36 11.32
C LEU A 212 7.13 6.95 11.93
N ALA A 213 7.62 5.96 11.18
CA ALA A 213 7.87 4.63 11.73
C ALA A 213 8.92 4.67 12.85
N ARG A 214 10.01 5.43 12.68
CA ARG A 214 11.05 5.58 13.71
C ARG A 214 10.53 6.33 14.94
N ILE A 215 9.73 7.37 14.75
CA ILE A 215 9.04 8.07 15.86
C ILE A 215 8.09 7.12 16.60
N ALA A 216 7.32 6.30 15.86
CA ALA A 216 6.45 5.27 16.43
C ALA A 216 7.22 4.30 17.33
N GLU A 217 8.32 3.74 16.80
CA GLU A 217 9.23 2.84 17.53
C GLU A 217 9.77 3.45 18.81
N SER A 218 10.26 4.68 18.75
CA SER A 218 10.91 5.32 19.89
C SER A 218 9.94 5.70 21.00
N PHE A 219 8.70 6.08 20.67
CA PHE A 219 7.82 6.73 21.65
C PHE A 219 6.54 6.01 22.01
N TYR A 220 6.12 5.01 21.22
CA TYR A 220 4.77 4.44 21.34
C TYR A 220 4.72 2.92 21.32
N LEU A 221 5.81 2.25 20.92
CA LEU A 221 5.81 0.79 20.92
C LEU A 221 6.05 0.17 22.29
N ASN A 222 6.76 0.82 23.23
CA ASN A 222 6.95 0.36 24.62
C ASN A 222 7.16 -1.18 24.71
N ASP A 223 8.23 -1.68 24.10
CA ASP A 223 8.61 -3.10 23.93
C ASP A 223 7.84 -3.93 22.89
N LYS A 224 6.77 -3.39 22.30
CA LYS A 224 6.06 -4.06 21.20
C LYS A 224 6.91 -4.07 19.91
N LYS A 225 6.83 -5.17 19.19
CA LYS A 225 7.30 -5.26 17.79
C LYS A 225 6.22 -4.77 16.83
N TRP A 226 6.59 -4.52 15.57
CA TRP A 226 5.63 -4.11 14.55
C TRP A 226 4.53 -5.14 14.31
N ASP A 227 4.82 -6.41 14.52
CA ASP A 227 3.83 -7.50 14.48
C ASP A 227 2.68 -7.23 15.46
N GLY A 228 2.99 -6.71 16.66
CA GLY A 228 2.01 -6.33 17.66
C GLY A 228 1.15 -5.14 17.24
N VAL A 229 1.71 -4.20 16.47
CA VAL A 229 0.96 -3.07 15.90
C VAL A 229 -0.02 -3.56 14.83
N ILE A 230 0.43 -4.45 13.95
CA ILE A 230 -0.41 -5.03 12.90
C ILE A 230 -1.53 -5.87 13.50
N ASN A 231 -1.23 -6.68 14.53
CA ASN A 231 -2.24 -7.45 15.25
C ASN A 231 -3.28 -6.55 15.91
N LEU A 232 -2.85 -5.44 16.53
CA LEU A 232 -3.77 -4.44 17.08
C LEU A 232 -4.67 -3.84 15.99
N LEU A 233 -4.11 -3.45 14.84
CA LEU A 233 -4.90 -2.93 13.72
C LEU A 233 -5.93 -3.95 13.24
N ASN A 234 -5.49 -5.19 13.02
CA ASN A 234 -6.35 -6.27 12.56
C ASN A 234 -7.46 -6.61 13.54
N GLU A 235 -7.18 -6.65 14.84
CA GLU A 235 -8.19 -6.84 15.87
C GLU A 235 -9.23 -5.71 15.86
N LYS A 236 -8.77 -4.46 15.82
CA LYS A 236 -9.67 -3.29 15.89
C LYS A 236 -10.50 -3.07 14.64
N LEU A 237 -10.00 -3.49 13.48
CA LEU A 237 -10.66 -3.29 12.19
C LEU A 237 -11.32 -4.58 11.67
N ASN A 238 -11.14 -5.72 12.35
CA ASN A 238 -11.54 -7.04 11.89
C ASN A 238 -10.96 -7.39 10.50
N THR A 239 -9.70 -7.03 10.28
CA THR A 239 -8.96 -7.20 9.01
C THR A 239 -7.87 -8.26 9.13
N ASN A 240 -7.26 -8.62 8.00
CA ASN A 240 -6.13 -9.55 7.93
C ASN A 240 -4.92 -8.96 7.21
N PHE A 241 -4.70 -7.65 7.39
CA PHE A 241 -3.53 -7.01 6.82
C PHE A 241 -2.23 -7.65 7.34
N PHE A 242 -1.19 -7.59 6.54
CA PHE A 242 0.15 -7.98 6.98
C PHE A 242 1.20 -7.11 6.29
N TYR A 243 2.43 -7.14 6.81
CA TYR A 243 3.54 -6.40 6.25
C TYR A 243 4.58 -7.37 5.71
N SER A 244 5.03 -7.16 4.48
CA SER A 244 5.88 -8.11 3.76
C SER A 244 7.21 -8.41 4.45
N GLY A 245 7.80 -7.43 5.11
CA GLY A 245 9.04 -7.61 5.88
C GLY A 245 8.87 -8.37 7.19
N LEU A 246 7.65 -8.50 7.70
CA LEU A 246 7.35 -9.18 8.97
C LEU A 246 6.73 -10.56 8.75
N SER A 247 6.06 -10.76 7.61
CA SER A 247 5.44 -12.03 7.21
C SER A 247 5.80 -12.40 5.77
N PRO A 248 7.10 -12.58 5.45
CA PRO A 248 7.56 -12.83 4.08
C PRO A 248 6.95 -14.09 3.44
N GLU A 249 6.56 -15.08 4.26
CA GLU A 249 5.87 -16.28 3.83
C GLU A 249 4.48 -16.01 3.24
N LYS A 250 3.77 -14.98 3.74
CA LYS A 250 2.44 -14.58 3.24
C LYS A 250 2.50 -13.91 1.88
N ASN A 251 3.64 -13.34 1.51
CA ASN A 251 3.80 -12.69 0.22
C ASN A 251 3.61 -13.66 -0.96
N LYS A 252 3.98 -14.94 -0.78
CA LYS A 252 3.75 -16.00 -1.79
C LYS A 252 2.25 -16.26 -2.05
N MET A 253 1.37 -15.81 -1.16
CA MET A 253 -0.08 -15.97 -1.28
C MET A 253 -0.75 -14.63 -1.63
N SER A 254 -0.02 -13.74 -2.29
CA SER A 254 -0.47 -12.38 -2.58
C SER A 254 -0.11 -11.98 -3.99
N VAL A 255 -0.71 -10.88 -4.44
CA VAL A 255 -0.46 -10.22 -5.71
C VAL A 255 0.43 -8.99 -5.46
N PRO A 256 1.57 -8.85 -6.17
CA PRO A 256 2.08 -9.79 -7.16
C PRO A 256 2.54 -11.08 -6.49
N TYR A 257 2.44 -12.21 -7.18
CA TYR A 257 3.15 -13.41 -6.75
C TYR A 257 4.62 -13.40 -7.18
N TYR A 258 4.99 -12.50 -8.09
CA TYR A 258 6.31 -12.43 -8.67
C TYR A 258 7.04 -11.20 -8.19
N PRO A 259 8.33 -11.31 -7.87
CA PRO A 259 9.07 -10.19 -7.34
C PRO A 259 9.21 -9.06 -8.35
N TYR A 260 9.02 -7.83 -7.86
CA TYR A 260 9.30 -6.64 -8.63
C TYR A 260 10.79 -6.37 -8.63
N ILE A 261 11.34 -6.32 -9.84
CA ILE A 261 12.64 -5.71 -10.08
C ILE A 261 12.31 -4.48 -10.91
N SER A 262 12.20 -3.34 -10.25
CA SER A 262 12.32 -2.06 -10.95
C SER A 262 13.72 -2.01 -11.52
N ASN A 263 13.85 -2.11 -12.84
CA ASN A 263 15.13 -1.93 -13.54
C ASN A 263 15.52 -0.44 -13.38
N TYR A 264 16.16 -0.10 -12.27
CA TYR A 264 16.81 1.19 -12.14
C TYR A 264 18.16 1.10 -12.83
N ASN A 265 18.58 2.19 -13.46
CA ASN A 265 19.85 2.37 -14.17
C ASN A 265 21.12 2.15 -13.30
N ASP A 266 21.03 1.56 -12.11
CA ASP A 266 22.15 1.10 -11.29
C ASP A 266 22.68 -0.27 -11.76
N LEU A 267 22.69 -0.51 -13.08
CA LEU A 267 23.23 -1.70 -13.77
C LEU A 267 24.76 -1.83 -13.70
N ASN A 268 25.40 -1.19 -12.73
CA ASN A 268 26.75 -1.61 -12.29
C ASN A 268 26.68 -2.70 -11.20
N ASN A 269 25.48 -3.01 -10.68
CA ASN A 269 25.29 -4.19 -9.85
C ASN A 269 25.07 -5.41 -10.74
N ASN A 270 26.04 -6.33 -10.68
CA ASN A 270 26.08 -7.56 -11.45
C ASN A 270 24.79 -8.37 -11.19
N LEU A 271 23.90 -8.47 -12.19
CA LEU A 271 22.64 -9.21 -12.11
C LEU A 271 22.85 -10.64 -11.60
N GLU A 272 24.02 -11.24 -11.85
CA GLU A 272 24.40 -12.57 -11.38
C GLU A 272 24.48 -12.70 -9.85
N THR A 273 24.98 -11.69 -9.12
CA THR A 273 25.02 -11.72 -7.64
C THR A 273 23.65 -11.51 -7.00
N THR A 274 22.64 -11.19 -7.80
CA THR A 274 21.29 -10.88 -7.35
C THR A 274 20.26 -11.95 -7.72
N LYS A 275 20.65 -12.96 -8.51
CA LYS A 275 19.78 -14.10 -8.90
C LYS A 275 19.32 -14.91 -7.68
N ASP A 276 20.16 -15.02 -6.67
CA ASP A 276 19.86 -15.73 -5.42
C ASP A 276 19.24 -14.82 -4.34
N ASN A 277 19.23 -13.50 -4.57
CA ASN A 277 18.54 -12.58 -3.69
C ASN A 277 17.04 -12.63 -4.01
N PHE A 278 16.27 -13.13 -3.06
CA PHE A 278 14.81 -13.04 -3.04
C PHE A 278 14.40 -11.56 -3.01
N TYR A 279 14.40 -10.89 -4.16
CA TYR A 279 13.71 -9.63 -4.32
C TYR A 279 12.27 -9.84 -3.85
N GLY A 280 11.75 -8.91 -3.03
CA GLY A 280 10.46 -9.09 -2.40
C GLY A 280 9.30 -8.83 -3.37
N PHE A 281 8.10 -9.02 -2.82
CA PHE A 281 6.82 -8.94 -3.50
C PHE A 281 6.24 -7.52 -3.46
N VAL A 282 7.04 -6.52 -3.06
CA VAL A 282 6.61 -5.12 -2.93
C VAL A 282 7.02 -4.34 -4.18
N HIS A 283 6.11 -3.56 -4.75
CA HIS A 283 6.37 -2.75 -5.94
C HIS A 283 7.32 -1.59 -5.65
N ASP A 284 7.26 -1.04 -4.43
CA ASP A 284 8.14 0.05 -4.01
C ASP A 284 9.53 -0.48 -3.66
N THR A 285 10.56 0.03 -4.33
CA THR A 285 11.92 -0.49 -4.23
C THR A 285 12.53 -0.33 -2.83
N ASN A 286 12.25 0.78 -2.13
CA ASN A 286 12.77 1.00 -0.78
C ASN A 286 12.14 0.01 0.20
N ALA A 287 10.81 -0.10 0.19
CA ALA A 287 10.10 -1.07 1.02
C ALA A 287 10.44 -2.52 0.65
N ASN A 288 10.74 -2.78 -0.64
CA ASN A 288 11.13 -4.10 -1.11
C ASN A 288 12.44 -4.57 -0.48
N ILE A 289 13.46 -3.69 -0.41
CA ILE A 289 14.73 -4.01 0.25
C ILE A 289 14.52 -4.27 1.74
N LEU A 290 13.73 -3.44 2.43
CA LEU A 290 13.46 -3.68 3.86
C LEU A 290 12.75 -5.01 4.06
N SER A 291 11.88 -5.40 3.11
CA SER A 291 11.18 -6.68 3.14
C SER A 291 12.10 -7.87 2.95
N SER A 292 13.16 -7.75 2.13
CA SER A 292 14.12 -8.84 1.91
C SER A 292 15.01 -9.13 3.12
N LEU A 293 15.04 -8.25 4.12
CA LEU A 293 15.79 -8.49 5.37
C LEU A 293 15.18 -9.58 6.24
N GLY A 294 13.92 -9.92 6.01
CA GLY A 294 13.19 -10.93 6.75
C GLY A 294 12.67 -10.45 8.11
N SER A 295 11.78 -11.27 8.67
CA SER A 295 10.99 -10.96 9.86
C SER A 295 11.84 -10.74 11.13
N SER A 296 13.04 -11.33 11.18
CA SER A 296 13.93 -11.20 12.34
C SER A 296 14.47 -9.79 12.57
N LYS A 297 14.52 -8.94 11.52
CA LYS A 297 15.08 -7.58 11.65
C LYS A 297 14.05 -6.57 12.16
N ASN A 298 12.74 -6.82 12.00
CA ASN A 298 11.66 -5.96 12.48
C ASN A 298 11.82 -4.49 12.06
N ILE A 299 12.19 -4.24 10.79
CA ILE A 299 12.29 -2.91 10.20
C ILE A 299 11.19 -2.76 9.15
N ILE A 300 10.38 -1.71 9.29
CA ILE A 300 9.39 -1.31 8.28
C ILE A 300 9.78 0.01 7.61
N SER A 301 9.24 0.26 6.41
CA SER A 301 9.36 1.54 5.70
C SER A 301 8.26 2.54 6.07
N GLY A 302 7.10 2.06 6.53
CA GLY A 302 5.94 2.90 6.86
C GLY A 302 5.18 3.47 5.65
N HIS A 303 5.81 3.59 4.48
CA HIS A 303 5.23 4.23 3.29
C HIS A 303 4.66 3.25 2.26
N ALA A 304 5.12 2.00 2.26
CA ALA A 304 4.72 0.89 1.39
C ALA A 304 5.03 -0.46 2.07
N GLY A 305 4.71 -1.60 1.45
CA GLY A 305 4.97 -2.94 1.98
C GLY A 305 3.87 -3.54 2.84
N PHE A 306 2.72 -2.86 2.95
CA PHE A 306 1.53 -3.39 3.59
C PHE A 306 0.64 -4.09 2.56
N PHE A 307 0.08 -5.23 2.94
CA PHE A 307 -0.72 -6.09 2.08
C PHE A 307 -2.07 -6.34 2.72
N GLY A 308 -3.09 -6.44 1.88
CA GLY A 308 -4.44 -6.85 2.24
C GLY A 308 -5.30 -7.02 1.01
N ASN A 309 -6.48 -7.61 1.18
CA ASN A 309 -7.44 -7.73 0.10
C ASN A 309 -8.42 -6.53 0.09
N VAL A 310 -9.27 -6.48 -0.93
CA VAL A 310 -10.25 -5.39 -1.09
C VAL A 310 -11.22 -5.30 0.09
N THR A 311 -11.55 -6.43 0.70
CA THR A 311 -12.45 -6.51 1.85
C THR A 311 -11.78 -5.98 3.12
N ASP A 312 -10.49 -6.22 3.32
CA ASP A 312 -9.74 -5.65 4.44
C ASP A 312 -9.73 -4.10 4.35
N VAL A 313 -9.47 -3.57 3.15
CA VAL A 313 -9.52 -2.12 2.90
C VAL A 313 -10.91 -1.57 3.16
N MET A 314 -11.96 -2.25 2.68
CA MET A 314 -13.35 -1.88 2.94
C MET A 314 -13.67 -1.84 4.44
N LYS A 315 -13.28 -2.86 5.20
CA LYS A 315 -13.50 -2.91 6.66
C LYS A 315 -12.77 -1.79 7.41
N ALA A 316 -11.66 -1.28 6.87
CA ALA A 316 -10.96 -0.13 7.42
C ALA A 316 -11.64 1.22 7.12
N MET A 317 -12.49 1.29 6.08
CA MET A 317 -13.11 2.55 5.65
C MET A 317 -14.01 3.20 6.71
N PRO A 318 -14.92 2.51 7.42
CA PRO A 318 -15.76 3.14 8.44
C PRO A 318 -14.96 3.89 9.50
N THR A 319 -13.88 3.28 10.01
CA THR A 319 -12.98 3.92 10.99
C THR A 319 -12.30 5.16 10.39
N LEU A 320 -11.78 5.07 9.15
CA LEU A 320 -11.16 6.21 8.49
C LEU A 320 -12.15 7.36 8.26
N ILE A 321 -13.34 7.05 7.75
CA ILE A 321 -14.41 8.02 7.47
C ILE A 321 -14.84 8.71 8.76
N GLN A 322 -15.17 7.93 9.80
CA GLN A 322 -15.64 8.46 11.07
C GLN A 322 -14.58 9.35 11.73
N THR A 323 -13.35 8.85 11.88
CA THR A 323 -12.30 9.62 12.54
C THR A 323 -11.95 10.88 11.73
N GLN A 324 -11.90 10.79 10.40
CA GLN A 324 -11.68 11.97 9.56
C GLN A 324 -12.78 13.00 9.75
N TYR A 325 -14.04 12.58 9.80
CA TYR A 325 -15.17 13.46 10.05
C TYR A 325 -15.05 14.18 11.40
N GLU A 326 -14.78 13.44 12.48
CA GLU A 326 -14.60 13.98 13.83
C GLU A 326 -13.45 15.00 13.88
N TYR A 327 -12.31 14.70 13.26
CA TYR A 327 -11.15 15.58 13.28
C TYR A 327 -11.33 16.86 12.46
N LEU A 328 -12.09 16.81 11.37
CA LEU A 328 -12.44 18.00 10.59
C LEU A 328 -13.45 18.91 11.31
N LYS A 329 -14.18 18.42 12.31
CA LYS A 329 -15.00 19.27 13.18
C LYS A 329 -14.15 20.09 14.15
N LEU A 330 -13.05 19.51 14.64
CA LEU A 330 -12.16 20.13 15.61
C LEU A 330 -11.29 21.23 14.98
N ASN A 331 -10.94 21.09 13.69
CA ASN A 331 -10.13 22.07 12.99
C ASN A 331 -10.77 22.44 11.66
N LYS A 332 -11.22 23.69 11.52
CA LYS A 332 -11.88 24.17 10.30
C LYS A 332 -10.91 24.72 9.24
N ASN A 333 -9.62 24.83 9.55
CA ASN A 333 -8.64 25.50 8.67
C ASN A 333 -7.86 24.50 7.80
N TYR A 334 -8.60 23.78 6.95
CA TYR A 334 -8.06 22.80 5.99
C TYR A 334 -8.36 23.13 4.53
N SER A 335 -8.95 24.29 4.26
CA SER A 335 -9.20 24.74 2.88
C SER A 335 -7.89 24.80 2.08
N ASN A 336 -7.94 24.34 0.84
CA ASN A 336 -6.84 24.38 -0.14
C ASN A 336 -5.59 23.54 0.22
N LYS A 337 -5.69 22.61 1.18
CA LYS A 337 -4.60 21.67 1.49
C LYS A 337 -4.79 20.37 0.74
N ARG A 338 -3.72 19.93 0.06
CA ARG A 338 -3.69 18.63 -0.63
C ARG A 338 -3.73 17.45 0.35
N PHE A 339 -2.94 17.51 1.41
CA PHE A 339 -2.95 16.46 2.44
C PHE A 339 -3.53 17.00 3.74
N ILE A 340 -4.49 16.26 4.30
CA ILE A 340 -5.14 16.59 5.55
C ILE A 340 -5.11 15.36 6.43
N TYR A 341 -4.33 15.42 7.51
CA TYR A 341 -4.20 14.32 8.48
C TYR A 341 -3.81 13.00 7.81
N GLY A 342 -2.88 13.07 6.85
CA GLY A 342 -2.34 11.94 6.10
C GLY A 342 -3.29 11.29 5.09
N LEU A 343 -4.36 11.98 4.69
CA LEU A 343 -5.20 11.64 3.54
C LEU A 343 -5.03 12.70 2.45
N ASP A 344 -5.00 12.27 1.19
CA ASP A 344 -4.99 13.14 0.01
C ASP A 344 -6.40 13.70 -0.23
N THR A 345 -6.47 14.89 -0.80
CA THR A 345 -7.69 15.50 -1.32
C THR A 345 -7.53 15.71 -2.82
N PRO A 346 -8.62 15.58 -3.58
CA PRO A 346 -8.53 15.89 -4.99
C PRO A 346 -8.28 17.39 -5.16
N THR A 347 -7.34 17.75 -6.03
CA THR A 347 -6.89 19.14 -6.21
C THR A 347 -7.39 19.81 -7.49
N THR A 348 -7.88 19.03 -8.44
CA THR A 348 -8.37 19.48 -9.76
C THR A 348 -9.52 18.61 -10.24
N GLN A 349 -10.37 19.13 -11.13
CA GLN A 349 -11.46 18.37 -11.75
C GLN A 349 -10.96 17.10 -12.45
N GLU A 350 -9.75 17.16 -13.01
CA GLU A 350 -9.06 16.04 -13.63
C GLU A 350 -8.41 15.08 -12.61
N SER A 351 -8.69 15.22 -11.32
CA SER A 351 -8.17 14.30 -10.31
C SER A 351 -8.56 12.85 -10.59
N THR A 352 -7.76 11.94 -10.03
CA THR A 352 -7.98 10.49 -10.12
C THR A 352 -8.98 9.97 -9.09
N ALA A 353 -9.63 10.87 -8.34
CA ALA A 353 -10.81 10.52 -7.55
C ALA A 353 -11.95 10.12 -8.47
N GLY A 354 -12.15 10.83 -9.59
CA GLY A 354 -13.28 10.59 -10.49
C GLY A 354 -14.58 11.22 -10.00
N LEU A 355 -14.53 12.47 -9.56
CA LEU A 355 -15.73 13.22 -9.15
C LEU A 355 -16.44 13.81 -10.38
N HIS A 356 -17.74 13.56 -10.53
CA HIS A 356 -18.56 14.21 -11.55
C HIS A 356 -18.97 15.63 -11.11
N ASP A 357 -19.55 15.79 -9.92
CA ASP A 357 -19.98 17.09 -9.38
C ASP A 357 -18.82 17.74 -8.58
N TRP A 358 -17.73 18.04 -9.27
CA TRP A 358 -16.50 18.60 -8.70
C TRP A 358 -16.75 19.75 -7.70
N ASP A 359 -17.51 20.76 -8.13
CA ASP A 359 -17.76 21.98 -7.35
C ASP A 359 -18.44 21.69 -6.00
N LYS A 360 -19.24 20.63 -5.94
CA LYS A 360 -20.00 20.24 -4.77
C LYS A 360 -19.18 19.42 -3.78
N TYR A 361 -18.29 18.56 -4.28
CA TYR A 361 -17.67 17.51 -3.46
C TYR A 361 -16.16 17.66 -3.24
N GLN A 362 -15.44 18.50 -3.99
CA GLN A 362 -13.97 18.61 -3.92
C GLN A 362 -13.40 18.76 -2.50
N MET A 363 -14.08 19.50 -1.61
CA MET A 363 -13.64 19.74 -0.23
C MET A 363 -14.08 18.68 0.79
N ASN A 364 -14.90 17.72 0.35
CA ASN A 364 -15.48 16.68 1.20
C ASN A 364 -14.94 15.29 0.84
N VAL A 365 -14.01 15.20 -0.11
CA VAL A 365 -13.51 13.93 -0.63
C VAL A 365 -12.07 13.72 -0.16
N PHE A 366 -11.82 12.55 0.42
CA PHE A 366 -10.54 12.18 0.98
C PHE A 366 -10.15 10.79 0.50
N GLY A 367 -8.87 10.54 0.35
CA GLY A 367 -8.42 9.25 -0.15
C GLY A 367 -6.92 9.14 -0.21
N HIS A 368 -6.43 8.22 -1.04
CA HIS A 368 -5.02 8.12 -1.36
C HIS A 368 -4.81 7.29 -2.63
N LEU A 369 -3.71 7.55 -3.34
CA LEU A 369 -3.26 6.80 -4.51
C LEU A 369 -2.02 5.96 -4.19
N GLY A 370 -1.91 4.77 -4.75
CA GLY A 370 -0.71 3.93 -4.67
C GLY A 370 0.01 3.78 -6.00
N TYR A 371 1.32 3.55 -5.99
CA TYR A 371 2.08 3.41 -7.24
C TYR A 371 1.57 2.30 -8.17
N SER A 372 1.09 1.19 -7.62
CA SER A 372 0.60 0.02 -8.34
C SER A 372 -0.77 0.19 -9.02
N GLY A 373 -1.33 1.39 -9.00
CA GLY A 373 -2.70 1.66 -9.46
C GLY A 373 -3.76 1.54 -8.37
N THR A 374 -3.38 1.05 -7.18
CA THR A 374 -4.27 1.04 -6.02
C THR A 374 -4.75 2.45 -5.67
N SER A 375 -5.98 2.58 -5.19
CA SER A 375 -6.55 3.82 -4.69
C SER A 375 -7.77 3.52 -3.86
N PHE A 376 -8.06 4.39 -2.90
CA PHE A 376 -9.39 4.49 -2.34
C PHE A 376 -9.75 5.97 -2.19
N TRP A 377 -11.04 6.25 -2.25
CA TRP A 377 -11.58 7.57 -1.92
C TRP A 377 -12.90 7.40 -1.21
N PHE A 378 -13.22 8.36 -0.35
CA PHE A 378 -14.49 8.43 0.34
C PHE A 378 -14.97 9.87 0.46
N LEU A 379 -16.29 10.03 0.51
CA LEU A 379 -16.98 11.27 0.78
C LEU A 379 -17.28 11.38 2.28
N LYS A 380 -16.95 12.54 2.84
CA LYS A 380 -17.45 13.00 4.12
C LYS A 380 -18.93 13.35 3.97
N ASP A 381 -19.79 12.52 4.52
CA ASP A 381 -21.23 12.77 4.62
C ASP A 381 -21.67 12.70 6.08
N GLU A 382 -22.37 13.74 6.55
CA GLU A 382 -22.87 13.81 7.93
C GLU A 382 -24.05 12.86 8.17
N ASN A 383 -24.73 12.44 7.10
CA ASN A 383 -25.96 11.64 7.16
C ASN A 383 -25.73 10.15 6.87
N ASP A 384 -24.57 9.76 6.35
CA ASP A 384 -24.21 8.36 6.08
C ASP A 384 -22.90 8.00 6.79
N ALA A 385 -23.01 7.43 7.99
CA ALA A 385 -21.87 6.97 8.77
C ALA A 385 -21.05 5.85 8.09
N ARG A 386 -21.62 5.15 7.11
CA ARG A 386 -20.86 4.17 6.29
C ARG A 386 -20.07 4.86 5.18
N GLY A 387 -20.42 6.10 4.88
CA GLY A 387 -19.87 6.94 3.82
C GLY A 387 -20.07 6.37 2.42
N HIS A 388 -19.94 7.25 1.44
CA HIS A 388 -19.73 6.83 0.06
C HIS A 388 -18.25 6.61 -0.15
N PHE A 389 -17.84 5.42 -0.57
CA PHE A 389 -16.45 5.14 -0.89
C PHE A 389 -16.33 4.28 -2.13
N HIS A 390 -15.15 4.35 -2.74
CA HIS A 390 -14.72 3.38 -3.74
C HIS A 390 -13.27 2.98 -3.50
N ILE A 391 -12.98 1.73 -3.82
CA ILE A 391 -11.66 1.11 -3.68
C ILE A 391 -11.32 0.49 -5.03
N LEU A 392 -10.08 0.67 -5.47
CA LEU A 392 -9.49 -0.03 -6.60
C LEU A 392 -8.12 -0.54 -6.15
N LEU A 393 -7.87 -1.84 -6.27
CA LEU A 393 -6.59 -2.47 -6.04
C LEU A 393 -6.13 -3.10 -7.34
N THR A 394 -4.90 -2.82 -7.75
CA THR A 394 -4.30 -3.39 -8.97
C THR A 394 -2.83 -3.69 -8.70
N ASN A 395 -2.24 -4.55 -9.51
CA ASN A 395 -0.83 -4.91 -9.42
C ASN A 395 -0.05 -4.38 -10.63
N ARG A 396 -0.21 -3.09 -10.96
CA ARG A 396 0.39 -2.45 -12.15
C ARG A 396 1.74 -3.07 -12.47
N THR A 397 1.78 -3.74 -13.61
CA THR A 397 3.01 -4.35 -14.07
C THR A 397 3.85 -3.24 -14.67
N SER A 398 5.01 -2.98 -14.07
CA SER A 398 6.04 -2.26 -14.80
C SER A 398 6.45 -3.14 -15.98
N GLN A 399 6.21 -2.66 -17.20
CA GLN A 399 6.82 -3.14 -18.46
C GLN A 399 6.99 -4.67 -18.60
N ARG A 400 6.01 -5.48 -18.22
CA ARG A 400 6.15 -6.95 -18.30
C ARG A 400 4.93 -7.52 -19.01
N GLN A 401 5.19 -8.20 -20.12
CA GLN A 401 4.20 -9.07 -20.72
C GLN A 401 4.23 -10.39 -19.95
N LYS A 402 3.17 -10.66 -19.18
CA LYS A 402 2.89 -12.02 -18.78
C LYS A 402 2.36 -12.74 -20.01
N TYR A 403 3.13 -13.69 -20.55
CA TYR A 403 2.51 -14.74 -21.34
C TYR A 403 1.86 -15.66 -20.31
N GLY A 404 0.53 -15.66 -20.25
CA GLY A 404 -0.15 -16.74 -19.54
C GLY A 404 0.28 -18.08 -20.16
N VAL A 405 0.18 -19.16 -19.40
CA VAL A 405 -0.07 -20.44 -20.06
C VAL A 405 -1.28 -20.20 -20.95
N GLU A 406 -1.25 -20.56 -22.24
CA GLU A 406 -2.40 -20.35 -23.18
C GLU A 406 -3.74 -20.88 -22.63
N LYS A 407 -3.70 -21.65 -21.54
CA LYS A 407 -4.81 -22.31 -20.87
C LYS A 407 -4.97 -21.96 -19.38
N CYS A 408 -4.26 -20.96 -18.84
CA CYS A 408 -4.42 -20.60 -17.43
C CYS A 408 -5.81 -19.98 -17.21
N PRO A 409 -6.66 -20.51 -16.31
CA PRO A 409 -7.99 -19.96 -16.10
C PRO A 409 -7.95 -18.56 -15.46
N ARG A 410 -8.85 -17.70 -15.90
CA ARG A 410 -9.15 -16.42 -15.25
C ARG A 410 -10.21 -16.68 -14.19
N ILE A 411 -9.95 -16.26 -12.95
CA ILE A 411 -10.88 -16.40 -11.82
C ILE A 411 -11.52 -15.05 -11.55
N TYR A 412 -12.83 -15.06 -11.31
CA TYR A 412 -13.58 -13.90 -10.84
C TYR A 412 -14.29 -14.25 -9.54
N ILE A 413 -14.29 -13.29 -8.61
CA ILE A 413 -14.93 -13.44 -7.31
C ILE A 413 -15.79 -12.21 -7.07
N TYR A 414 -17.10 -12.40 -7.00
CA TYR A 414 -18.06 -11.33 -6.70
C TYR A 414 -18.69 -11.58 -5.33
N SER A 415 -18.56 -10.62 -4.42
CA SER A 415 -19.26 -10.64 -3.13
C SER A 415 -20.24 -9.47 -3.05
N ASP A 416 -21.50 -9.80 -2.81
CA ASP A 416 -22.57 -8.84 -2.61
C ASP A 416 -22.82 -8.67 -1.11
N PHE A 417 -22.65 -7.45 -0.61
CA PHE A 417 -22.75 -7.18 0.83
C PHE A 417 -24.19 -7.12 1.34
N ASN A 418 -25.15 -6.83 0.45
CA ASN A 418 -26.56 -6.79 0.81
C ASN A 418 -27.12 -8.21 0.97
N SER A 419 -26.84 -9.07 0.00
CA SER A 419 -27.28 -10.48 0.04
C SER A 419 -26.34 -11.37 0.86
N LYS A 420 -25.16 -10.88 1.24
CA LYS A 420 -24.08 -11.64 1.90
C LYS A 420 -23.69 -12.89 1.10
N SER A 421 -23.86 -12.84 -0.23
CA SER A 421 -23.54 -13.95 -1.13
C SER A 421 -22.18 -13.72 -1.77
N THR A 422 -21.46 -14.80 -2.05
CA THR A 422 -20.23 -14.77 -2.85
C THR A 422 -20.34 -15.78 -3.98
N LYS A 423 -20.07 -15.34 -5.19
CA LYS A 423 -20.08 -16.16 -6.41
C LYS A 423 -18.69 -16.23 -7.01
N PHE A 424 -18.38 -17.40 -7.56
CA PHE A 424 -17.11 -17.67 -8.22
C PHE A 424 -17.39 -17.94 -9.69
N PHE A 425 -16.57 -17.35 -10.54
CA PHE A 425 -16.63 -17.60 -11.97
C PHE A 425 -15.25 -17.96 -12.48
N GLN A 426 -15.21 -18.82 -13.48
CA GLN A 426 -14.01 -19.19 -14.19
C GLN A 426 -14.19 -18.89 -15.66
N SER A 427 -13.15 -18.33 -16.29
CA SER A 427 -13.08 -18.21 -17.74
C SER A 427 -11.87 -18.97 -18.28
N ILE A 428 -12.12 -19.80 -19.29
CA ILE A 428 -11.10 -20.54 -20.04
C ILE A 428 -11.34 -20.23 -21.53
N GLY A 429 -10.38 -19.53 -22.14
CA GLY A 429 -10.58 -18.95 -23.46
C GLY A 429 -11.79 -18.01 -23.47
N ASP A 430 -12.77 -18.33 -24.31
CA ASP A 430 -13.99 -17.53 -24.51
C ASP A 430 -15.20 -17.96 -23.67
N ALA A 431 -15.08 -19.06 -22.93
CA ALA A 431 -16.17 -19.59 -22.10
C ALA A 431 -16.04 -19.07 -20.66
N VAL A 432 -17.16 -18.65 -20.07
CA VAL A 432 -17.30 -18.38 -18.63
C VAL A 432 -18.35 -19.29 -18.03
N CYS A 433 -18.10 -19.81 -16.83
CA CYS A 433 -19.06 -20.54 -16.02
C CYS A 433 -19.00 -20.08 -14.57
N GLU A 434 -20.15 -20.12 -13.88
CA GLU A 434 -20.16 -20.13 -12.42
C GLU A 434 -19.62 -21.47 -11.94
N ILE A 435 -18.76 -21.41 -10.93
CA ILE A 435 -18.14 -22.56 -10.29
C ILE A 435 -18.34 -22.46 -8.78
N THR A 436 -18.21 -23.58 -8.09
CA THR A 436 -18.25 -23.63 -6.63
C THR A 436 -16.97 -23.03 -6.03
N LYS A 437 -17.04 -22.66 -4.74
CA LYS A 437 -15.86 -22.28 -3.95
C LYS A 437 -14.77 -23.36 -4.05
N THR A 438 -15.14 -24.64 -3.88
CA THR A 438 -14.20 -25.77 -3.93
C THR A 438 -13.49 -25.86 -5.29
N GLU A 439 -14.23 -25.81 -6.40
CA GLU A 439 -13.65 -25.85 -7.76
C GLU A 439 -12.70 -24.68 -8.01
N ALA A 440 -13.00 -23.49 -7.47
CA ALA A 440 -12.11 -22.33 -7.58
C ALA A 440 -10.78 -22.59 -6.86
N PHE A 441 -10.82 -23.15 -5.65
CA PHE A 441 -9.60 -23.49 -4.90
C PHE A 441 -8.81 -24.63 -5.56
N GLU A 442 -9.47 -25.64 -6.09
CA GLU A 442 -8.83 -26.75 -6.81
C GLU A 442 -8.12 -26.22 -8.06
N THR A 443 -8.81 -25.39 -8.86
CA THR A 443 -8.23 -24.74 -10.03
C THR A 443 -7.01 -23.91 -9.65
N ILE A 444 -7.13 -23.03 -8.65
CA ILE A 444 -6.01 -22.19 -8.21
C ILE A 444 -4.85 -23.08 -7.74
N SER A 445 -5.12 -24.17 -7.03
CA SER A 445 -4.09 -25.10 -6.57
C SER A 445 -3.39 -25.85 -7.69
N GLU A 446 -4.12 -26.23 -8.73
CA GLU A 446 -3.58 -26.90 -9.92
C GLU A 446 -2.63 -25.98 -10.70
N TYR A 447 -3.02 -24.71 -10.89
CA TYR A 447 -2.28 -23.77 -11.73
C TYR A 447 -1.24 -22.93 -10.97
N TYR A 448 -1.27 -22.94 -9.64
CA TYR A 448 -0.42 -22.09 -8.82
C TYR A 448 1.08 -22.22 -9.13
N GLY A 449 1.70 -21.09 -9.45
CA GLY A 449 3.13 -21.01 -9.75
C GLY A 449 3.55 -21.54 -11.12
N MET A 450 2.61 -21.90 -12.01
CA MET A 450 2.93 -22.31 -13.39
C MET A 450 3.62 -21.19 -14.19
N SER A 451 3.23 -19.93 -14.00
CA SER A 451 3.85 -18.77 -14.67
C SER A 451 5.33 -18.54 -14.32
N LYS A 452 5.91 -19.19 -13.29
CA LYS A 452 7.37 -19.16 -13.04
C LYS A 452 8.19 -19.66 -14.24
N LYS A 453 7.59 -20.43 -15.14
CA LYS A 453 8.27 -21.08 -16.28
C LYS A 453 8.26 -20.25 -17.59
N ILE A 454 7.63 -19.06 -17.61
CA ILE A 454 7.19 -18.42 -18.86
C ILE A 454 7.68 -16.95 -19.01
N TRP A 455 8.49 -16.42 -18.09
CA TRP A 455 8.90 -15.01 -18.11
C TRP A 455 9.78 -14.65 -19.31
N ASP A 456 9.26 -13.77 -20.17
CA ASP A 456 10.03 -13.09 -21.20
C ASP A 456 10.56 -11.75 -20.65
N GLN A 457 11.87 -11.70 -20.41
CA GLN A 457 12.56 -10.53 -19.88
C GLN A 457 12.89 -9.49 -20.98
N SER A 458 12.60 -9.78 -22.25
CA SER A 458 13.04 -8.96 -23.39
C SER A 458 12.08 -7.83 -23.79
N VAL A 459 10.86 -7.79 -23.23
CA VAL A 459 9.80 -6.87 -23.68
C VAL A 459 9.68 -5.66 -22.74
N ILE A 460 10.11 -4.50 -23.22
CA ILE A 460 9.96 -3.20 -22.54
C ILE A 460 8.71 -2.50 -23.10
N ARG A 461 7.66 -2.29 -22.28
CA ARG A 461 6.47 -1.49 -22.65
C ARG A 461 6.36 -0.21 -21.83
N THR A 462 5.90 0.89 -22.41
CA THR A 462 5.62 2.15 -21.69
C THR A 462 4.65 1.90 -20.52
N PRO A 463 4.88 2.49 -19.32
CA PRO A 463 3.97 2.31 -18.20
C PRO A 463 2.54 2.74 -18.55
N PRO A 464 1.51 1.98 -18.18
CA PRO A 464 0.13 2.30 -18.53
C PRO A 464 -0.36 3.58 -17.84
N ASN A 465 -1.27 4.31 -18.51
CA ASN A 465 -1.97 5.43 -17.88
C ASN A 465 -3.02 4.91 -16.88
N ILE A 466 -2.56 4.60 -15.67
CA ILE A 466 -3.42 4.09 -14.60
C ILE A 466 -4.37 5.16 -14.04
N ASN A 467 -4.12 6.44 -14.33
CA ASN A 467 -4.95 7.54 -13.86
C ASN A 467 -6.31 7.54 -14.54
N ASP A 468 -6.36 7.24 -15.85
CA ASP A 468 -7.62 7.15 -16.59
C ASP A 468 -8.50 6.02 -16.04
N VAL A 469 -7.90 4.88 -15.73
CA VAL A 469 -8.59 3.72 -15.13
C VAL A 469 -9.22 4.12 -13.79
N ARG A 470 -8.45 4.76 -12.91
CA ARG A 470 -8.96 5.23 -11.61
C ARG A 470 -10.11 6.20 -11.76
N ARG A 471 -9.96 7.19 -12.66
CA ARG A 471 -11.00 8.20 -12.89
C ARG A 471 -12.27 7.55 -13.42
N PHE A 472 -12.14 6.64 -14.40
CA PHE A 472 -13.28 5.89 -14.93
C PHE A 472 -13.95 5.06 -13.83
N THR A 473 -13.18 4.23 -13.11
CA THR A 473 -13.71 3.39 -12.04
C THR A 473 -14.35 4.20 -10.92
N GLY A 474 -13.74 5.33 -10.54
CA GLY A 474 -14.34 6.32 -9.64
C GLY A 474 -15.71 6.74 -10.17
N ASN A 475 -15.75 7.45 -11.30
CA ASN A 475 -16.96 7.94 -11.97
C ASN A 475 -18.10 6.91 -12.08
N LYS A 476 -17.79 5.60 -12.15
CA LYS A 476 -18.79 4.53 -12.20
C LYS A 476 -19.24 4.04 -10.82
N LEU A 477 -18.33 3.96 -9.85
CA LEU A 477 -18.62 3.42 -8.51
C LEU A 477 -19.33 4.41 -7.60
N TRP A 478 -19.11 5.71 -7.80
CA TRP A 478 -19.88 6.76 -7.14
C TRP A 478 -20.61 7.63 -8.19
N ASN A 479 -21.91 7.87 -7.99
CA ASN A 479 -22.70 8.78 -8.83
C ASN A 479 -22.73 10.17 -8.17
N ILE A 480 -21.54 10.70 -7.87
CA ILE A 480 -21.34 11.98 -7.20
C ILE A 480 -20.34 12.84 -7.97
#